data_AF-A0A2V9PCM3-F1
#
_entry.id   AF-A0A2V9PCM3-F1
#
_cell.length_a   1.000
_cell.length_b   1.000
_cell.length_c   1.000
_cell.angle_alpha   90.00
_cell.angle_beta   90.00
_cell.angle_gamma   90.00
#
_symmetry.space_group_name_H-M   'P 1'
#
loop_
_entity.id
_entity.type
_entity.pdbx_description
1 polymer ?
#
loop_
_entity_poly.entity_id
_entity_poly.type
_entity_poly.pdbx_seq_one_letter_code
_entity_poly.pdbx_strand_id
1 'polypeptide(L)'
;MVLRKITIAALLVAASLVAAVAAPDSAYLKSFEKWKAELVDGRKQHWLPLAGLFWLQPGASTFGSGADNAIVLPSGPAHAGVFDRQGSAVSVKLQSGVEAKIGGKIASESKLDADTTNHPTMIELGALRVFVIQRGERLGIRVRDLNSAAARNYPGPVFFPLDMNYRVTATFVPSDGKKAVDVPNVLGDVTPAPVVGEVHFKLNGQDLTLTSFEGDQKEG
;
A
#
# COMPACT_ATOMS: atom_id res chain seq x y z
N MET A 1 -11.69 -74.47 45.10
CA MET A 1 -10.24 -74.20 44.94
C MET A 1 -9.88 -74.49 43.49
N VAL A 2 -9.18 -73.71 42.65
CA VAL A 2 -8.52 -72.38 42.63
C VAL A 2 -8.43 -72.02 41.12
N LEU A 3 -8.59 -70.81 40.57
CA LEU A 3 -9.13 -69.49 40.99
C LEU A 3 -9.40 -68.68 39.68
N ARG A 4 -10.33 -67.71 39.66
CA ARG A 4 -10.58 -66.86 38.47
C ARG A 4 -9.44 -65.88 38.22
N LYS A 5 -8.91 -65.82 36.99
CA LYS A 5 -8.12 -64.69 36.49
C LYS A 5 -9.03 -63.79 35.63
N ILE A 6 -9.33 -62.60 36.12
CA ILE A 6 -10.03 -61.55 35.36
C ILE A 6 -8.97 -60.55 34.91
N THR A 7 -8.68 -60.51 33.62
CA THR A 7 -7.76 -59.52 33.04
C THR A 7 -8.54 -58.24 32.77
N ILE A 8 -8.35 -57.21 33.59
CA ILE A 8 -8.94 -55.90 33.36
C ILE A 8 -8.08 -55.15 32.34
N ALA A 9 -8.58 -55.02 31.12
CA ALA A 9 -7.99 -54.14 30.11
C ALA A 9 -8.36 -52.69 30.45
N ALA A 10 -7.40 -51.92 30.98
CA ALA A 10 -7.59 -50.50 31.24
C ALA A 10 -7.58 -49.72 29.92
N LEU A 11 -8.76 -49.33 29.45
CA LEU A 11 -8.91 -48.49 28.26
C LEU A 11 -8.53 -47.05 28.60
N LEU A 12 -7.27 -46.68 28.38
CA LEU A 12 -6.78 -45.31 28.52
C LEU A 12 -7.35 -44.43 27.39
N VAL A 13 -8.55 -43.90 27.62
CA VAL A 13 -9.13 -42.85 26.78
C VAL A 13 -8.33 -41.57 27.06
N ALA A 14 -7.33 -41.32 26.22
CA ALA A 14 -6.63 -40.04 26.18
C ALA A 14 -7.61 -38.96 25.67
N ALA A 15 -8.28 -38.30 26.61
CA ALA A 15 -9.14 -37.17 26.31
C ALA A 15 -8.25 -36.01 25.81
N SER A 16 -8.18 -35.85 24.49
CA SER A 16 -7.55 -34.68 23.86
C SER A 16 -8.31 -33.43 24.30
N LEU A 17 -7.73 -32.66 25.23
CA LEU A 17 -8.20 -31.30 25.49
C LEU A 17 -7.92 -30.46 24.25
N VAL A 18 -8.89 -30.39 23.35
CA VAL A 18 -8.97 -29.31 22.37
C VAL A 18 -9.22 -28.05 23.19
N ALA A 19 -8.16 -27.27 23.42
CA ALA A 19 -8.25 -26.00 24.11
C ALA A 19 -9.24 -25.12 23.34
N ALA A 20 -10.37 -24.80 23.96
CA ALA A 20 -11.39 -23.97 23.34
C ALA A 20 -10.78 -22.60 23.02
N VAL A 21 -10.81 -22.25 21.74
CA VAL A 21 -10.28 -20.98 21.23
C VAL A 21 -11.06 -19.86 21.89
N ALA A 22 -10.39 -19.05 22.71
CA ALA A 22 -11.04 -17.96 23.42
C ALA A 22 -11.60 -16.95 22.42
N ALA A 23 -12.86 -16.57 22.59
CA ALA A 23 -13.47 -15.50 21.83
C ALA A 23 -12.66 -14.19 22.02
N PRO A 24 -12.57 -13.33 20.98
CA PRO A 24 -11.86 -12.06 21.09
C PRO A 24 -12.48 -11.19 22.19
N ASP A 25 -11.63 -10.61 23.04
CA ASP A 25 -12.09 -9.69 24.08
C ASP A 25 -12.61 -8.36 23.46
N SER A 26 -13.41 -7.62 24.24
CA SER A 26 -14.06 -6.39 23.75
C SER A 26 -13.09 -5.24 23.46
N ALA A 27 -11.87 -5.25 24.02
CA ALA A 27 -10.85 -4.24 23.71
C ALA A 27 -10.17 -4.58 22.38
N TYR A 28 -9.84 -5.85 22.14
CA TYR A 28 -9.31 -6.32 20.87
C TYR A 28 -10.30 -6.09 19.72
N LEU A 29 -11.59 -6.41 19.89
CA LEU A 29 -12.62 -6.11 18.89
C LEU A 29 -12.67 -4.62 18.52
N LYS A 30 -12.69 -3.72 19.52
CA LYS A 30 -12.63 -2.26 19.27
C LYS A 30 -11.36 -1.84 18.54
N SER A 31 -10.21 -2.42 18.88
CA SER A 31 -8.95 -2.12 18.21
C SER A 31 -8.95 -2.57 16.74
N PHE A 32 -9.56 -3.72 16.44
CA PHE A 32 -9.67 -4.26 15.08
C PHE A 32 -10.65 -3.46 14.22
N GLU A 33 -11.82 -3.09 14.75
CA GLU A 33 -12.75 -2.20 14.04
C GLU A 33 -12.14 -0.82 13.76
N LYS A 34 -11.40 -0.25 14.72
CA LYS A 34 -10.64 0.99 14.52
C LYS A 34 -9.61 0.84 13.39
N TRP A 35 -8.77 -0.19 13.44
CA TRP A 35 -7.75 -0.46 12.41
C TRP A 35 -8.38 -0.65 11.02
N LYS A 36 -9.52 -1.35 10.91
CA LYS A 36 -10.24 -1.48 9.64
C LYS A 36 -10.72 -0.14 9.09
N ALA A 37 -11.20 0.76 9.95
CA ALA A 37 -11.61 2.10 9.54
C ALA A 37 -10.42 2.93 9.05
N GLU A 38 -9.30 2.89 9.78
CA GLU A 38 -8.04 3.56 9.41
C GLU A 38 -7.48 3.03 8.07
N LEU A 39 -7.46 1.71 7.85
CA LEU A 39 -7.07 1.09 6.58
C LEU A 39 -7.96 1.53 5.41
N VAL A 40 -9.27 1.67 5.62
CA VAL A 40 -10.21 2.12 4.58
C VAL A 40 -10.02 3.61 4.27
N ASP A 41 -9.76 4.43 5.28
CA ASP A 41 -9.52 5.86 5.12
C ASP A 41 -8.18 6.14 4.41
N GLY A 42 -7.09 5.49 4.84
CA GLY A 42 -5.79 5.54 4.16
C GLY A 42 -5.91 5.14 2.68
N ARG A 43 -6.61 4.04 2.37
CA ARG A 43 -6.90 3.68 0.97
C ARG A 43 -7.66 4.78 0.22
N LYS A 44 -8.62 5.46 0.84
CA LYS A 44 -9.38 6.57 0.22
C LYS A 44 -8.54 7.82 -0.01
N GLN A 45 -7.51 8.07 0.80
CA GLN A 45 -6.64 9.24 0.66
C GLN A 45 -5.48 9.01 -0.33
N HIS A 46 -4.90 7.80 -0.34
CA HIS A 46 -3.66 7.51 -1.05
C HIS A 46 -3.87 6.67 -2.32
N TRP A 47 -4.57 5.53 -2.24
CA TRP A 47 -4.62 4.52 -3.33
C TRP A 47 -5.84 4.64 -4.27
N LEU A 48 -7.05 4.74 -3.73
CA LEU A 48 -8.29 4.77 -4.50
C LEU A 48 -8.46 6.02 -5.39
N PRO A 49 -7.89 7.20 -5.06
CA PRO A 49 -7.91 8.34 -5.97
C PRO A 49 -6.99 8.19 -7.19
N LEU A 50 -6.10 7.20 -7.26
CA LEU A 50 -5.13 7.09 -8.35
C LEU A 50 -5.85 6.99 -9.72
N ALA A 51 -5.59 7.96 -10.58
CA ALA A 51 -6.31 8.17 -11.85
C ALA A 51 -5.39 8.23 -13.08
N GLY A 52 -4.07 8.26 -12.90
CA GLY A 52 -3.11 8.16 -14.00
C GLY A 52 -1.66 8.13 -13.56
N LEU A 53 -0.80 7.54 -14.39
CA LEU A 53 0.66 7.55 -14.29
C LEU A 53 1.23 7.73 -15.69
N PHE A 54 1.99 8.80 -15.91
CA PHE A 54 2.51 9.16 -17.22
C PHE A 54 4.02 9.41 -17.12
N TRP A 55 4.84 8.56 -17.74
CA TRP A 55 6.29 8.73 -17.72
C TRP A 55 6.73 9.89 -18.62
N LEU A 56 7.52 10.81 -18.07
CA LEU A 56 7.99 12.01 -18.77
C LEU A 56 9.22 11.69 -19.62
N GLN A 57 9.15 12.00 -20.90
CA GLN A 57 10.33 12.11 -21.76
C GLN A 57 11.05 13.44 -21.50
N PRO A 58 12.34 13.59 -21.86
CA PRO A 58 13.03 14.88 -21.81
C PRO A 58 12.31 15.94 -22.68
N GLY A 59 12.27 17.18 -22.18
CA GLY A 59 11.59 18.30 -22.83
C GLY A 59 10.11 18.44 -22.43
N ALA A 60 9.35 19.12 -23.31
CA ALA A 60 7.98 19.54 -23.06
C ALA A 60 6.95 18.41 -23.28
N SER A 61 6.01 18.28 -22.34
CA SER A 61 4.82 17.41 -22.42
C SER A 61 3.57 18.24 -22.11
N THR A 62 2.68 18.41 -23.10
CA THR A 62 1.38 19.07 -22.91
C THR A 62 0.47 18.25 -22.01
N PHE A 63 -0.38 18.90 -21.21
CA PHE A 63 -1.34 18.22 -20.35
C PHE A 63 -2.69 18.95 -20.27
N GLY A 64 -3.76 18.18 -20.12
CA GLY A 64 -5.14 18.66 -20.08
C GLY A 64 -6.12 17.52 -20.39
N SER A 65 -7.42 17.79 -20.37
CA SER A 65 -8.45 16.77 -20.69
C SER A 65 -8.67 16.54 -22.19
N GLY A 66 -8.06 17.35 -23.06
CA GLY A 66 -8.05 17.15 -24.51
C GLY A 66 -7.24 15.91 -24.91
N ALA A 67 -7.76 15.12 -25.87
CA ALA A 67 -7.15 13.87 -26.31
C ALA A 67 -5.86 14.07 -27.15
N ASP A 68 -5.54 15.31 -27.52
CA ASP A 68 -4.34 15.74 -28.25
C ASP A 68 -3.16 16.12 -27.33
N ASN A 69 -3.37 16.13 -26.01
CA ASN A 69 -2.28 16.32 -25.05
C ASN A 69 -1.41 15.06 -24.93
N ALA A 70 -0.10 15.24 -24.67
CA ALA A 70 0.79 14.13 -24.33
C ALA A 70 0.38 13.43 -23.01
N ILE A 71 -0.21 14.19 -22.08
CA ILE A 71 -0.73 13.73 -20.79
C ILE A 71 -2.23 14.07 -20.73
N VAL A 72 -3.07 13.11 -21.07
CA VAL A 72 -4.53 13.25 -21.04
C VAL A 72 -5.04 13.05 -19.60
N LEU A 73 -5.60 14.10 -19.02
CA LEU A 73 -6.22 14.09 -17.69
C LEU A 73 -7.68 13.62 -17.76
N PRO A 74 -8.21 12.96 -16.71
CA PRO A 74 -9.61 12.49 -16.69
C PRO A 74 -10.64 13.62 -16.56
N SER A 75 -10.22 14.83 -16.19
CA SER A 75 -11.08 16.01 -16.03
C SER A 75 -10.24 17.30 -16.03
N GLY A 76 -10.91 18.47 -15.93
CA GLY A 76 -10.28 19.79 -15.96
C GLY A 76 -10.22 20.42 -17.36
N PRO A 77 -9.48 21.52 -17.54
CA PRO A 77 -9.36 22.24 -18.82
C PRO A 77 -8.81 21.35 -19.94
N ALA A 78 -9.30 21.56 -21.18
CA ALA A 78 -8.85 20.82 -22.36
C ALA A 78 -7.33 20.92 -22.56
N HIS A 79 -6.76 22.11 -22.35
CA HIS A 79 -5.32 22.34 -22.26
C HIS A 79 -5.05 23.08 -20.94
N ALA A 80 -4.45 22.38 -19.98
CA ALA A 80 -4.14 22.92 -18.66
C ALA A 80 -2.73 23.53 -18.62
N GLY A 81 -1.79 23.00 -19.41
CA GLY A 81 -0.45 23.58 -19.54
C GLY A 81 0.59 22.63 -20.13
N VAL A 82 1.85 22.84 -19.74
CA VAL A 82 3.01 22.05 -20.13
C VAL A 82 3.81 21.67 -18.89
N PHE A 83 4.23 20.42 -18.80
CA PHE A 83 5.36 19.99 -17.97
C PHE A 83 6.64 20.01 -18.81
N ASP A 84 7.73 20.55 -18.30
CA ASP A 84 9.04 20.49 -18.97
C ASP A 84 10.06 19.75 -18.10
N ARG A 85 10.66 18.70 -18.65
CA ARG A 85 11.66 17.85 -17.98
C ARG A 85 13.06 18.15 -18.53
N GLN A 86 13.92 18.71 -17.67
CA GLN A 86 15.33 18.95 -17.98
C GLN A 86 16.20 18.07 -17.07
N GLY A 87 16.64 16.93 -17.60
CA GLY A 87 17.38 15.92 -16.83
C GLY A 87 16.52 15.30 -15.72
N SER A 88 16.87 15.61 -14.47
CA SER A 88 16.11 15.25 -13.25
C SER A 88 15.17 16.35 -12.76
N ALA A 89 15.25 17.57 -13.30
CA ALA A 89 14.36 18.66 -12.91
C ALA A 89 13.05 18.60 -13.72
N VAL A 90 11.92 18.85 -13.06
CA VAL A 90 10.62 19.04 -13.71
C VAL A 90 10.08 20.42 -13.32
N SER A 91 9.49 21.11 -14.28
CA SER A 91 8.73 22.34 -14.06
C SER A 91 7.36 22.24 -14.69
N VAL A 92 6.43 23.09 -14.25
CA VAL A 92 5.11 23.25 -14.85
C VAL A 92 4.90 24.70 -15.24
N LYS A 93 4.23 24.89 -16.38
CA LYS A 93 3.68 26.17 -16.80
C LYS A 93 2.23 25.97 -17.23
N LEU A 94 1.31 26.62 -16.54
CA LEU A 94 -0.12 26.60 -16.82
C LEU A 94 -0.44 27.49 -18.02
N GLN A 95 -1.50 27.13 -18.74
CA GLN A 95 -2.06 27.97 -19.81
C GLN A 95 -2.82 29.17 -19.23
N SER A 96 -2.92 30.26 -19.99
CA SER A 96 -3.69 31.45 -19.57
C SER A 96 -5.15 31.08 -19.26
N GLY A 97 -5.68 31.59 -18.15
CA GLY A 97 -7.02 31.28 -17.66
C GLY A 97 -7.15 29.95 -16.88
N VAL A 98 -6.07 29.20 -16.71
CA VAL A 98 -6.07 27.97 -15.89
C VAL A 98 -5.72 28.32 -14.44
N GLU A 99 -6.69 28.17 -13.54
CA GLU A 99 -6.49 28.35 -12.11
C GLU A 99 -6.11 27.02 -11.43
N ALA A 100 -4.97 27.02 -10.74
CA ALA A 100 -4.56 25.92 -9.87
C ALA A 100 -3.75 26.45 -8.68
N LYS A 101 -3.65 25.65 -7.62
CA LYS A 101 -2.61 25.86 -6.58
C LYS A 101 -1.40 24.99 -6.89
N ILE A 102 -0.21 25.53 -6.73
CA ILE A 102 1.05 24.80 -6.82
C ILE A 102 1.80 25.02 -5.50
N GLY A 103 2.13 23.94 -4.78
CA GLY A 103 2.70 24.03 -3.43
C GLY A 103 1.80 24.79 -2.45
N GLY A 104 0.47 24.68 -2.60
CA GLY A 104 -0.52 25.37 -1.77
C GLY A 104 -0.79 26.84 -2.12
N LYS A 105 -0.09 27.43 -3.10
CA LYS A 105 -0.23 28.84 -3.52
C LYS A 105 -0.81 28.93 -4.93
N ILE A 106 -1.64 29.94 -5.21
CA ILE A 106 -2.07 30.23 -6.59
C ILE A 106 -0.85 30.69 -7.39
N ALA A 107 -0.52 29.98 -8.47
CA ALA A 107 0.64 30.24 -9.31
C ALA A 107 0.42 29.69 -10.72
N SER A 108 0.95 30.38 -11.74
CA SER A 108 0.91 29.95 -13.14
C SER A 108 2.12 29.12 -13.57
N GLU A 109 3.21 29.12 -12.80
CA GLU A 109 4.40 28.31 -13.06
C GLU A 109 5.17 27.99 -11.77
N SER A 110 5.89 26.87 -11.76
CA SER A 110 6.78 26.47 -10.65
C SER A 110 7.74 25.36 -11.08
N LYS A 111 8.83 25.19 -10.35
CA LYS A 111 9.53 23.89 -10.26
C LYS A 111 8.69 22.92 -9.43
N LEU A 112 8.85 21.62 -9.69
CA LEU A 112 8.14 20.55 -8.99
C LEU A 112 9.12 19.58 -8.33
N ASP A 113 9.12 19.57 -7.00
CA ASP A 113 9.85 18.57 -6.21
C ASP A 113 9.10 17.22 -6.23
N ALA A 114 9.83 16.12 -6.41
CA ALA A 114 9.29 14.78 -6.57
C ALA A 114 8.86 14.11 -5.25
N ASP A 115 8.07 13.04 -5.34
CA ASP A 115 7.61 12.21 -4.21
C ASP A 115 8.72 11.57 -3.35
N THR A 116 9.95 11.55 -3.86
CA THR A 116 11.17 11.13 -3.15
C THR A 116 11.77 12.21 -2.24
N THR A 117 11.30 13.46 -2.33
CA THR A 117 11.76 14.59 -1.49
C THR A 117 10.96 14.70 -0.20
N ASN A 118 11.46 15.50 0.77
CA ASN A 118 10.72 15.77 2.01
C ASN A 118 9.47 16.64 1.80
N HIS A 119 9.40 17.39 0.69
CA HIS A 119 8.36 18.38 0.41
C HIS A 119 7.89 18.31 -1.05
N PRO A 120 7.29 17.19 -1.49
CA PRO A 120 6.84 17.02 -2.87
C PRO A 120 5.85 18.11 -3.27
N THR A 121 6.05 18.69 -4.45
CA THR A 121 5.20 19.79 -4.92
C THR A 121 3.89 19.25 -5.50
N MET A 122 2.80 19.51 -4.78
CA MET A 122 1.45 19.19 -5.25
C MET A 122 0.88 20.31 -6.14
N ILE A 123 0.28 19.92 -7.26
CA ILE A 123 -0.60 20.77 -8.07
C ILE A 123 -2.06 20.38 -7.75
N GLU A 124 -2.85 21.34 -7.32
CA GLU A 124 -4.29 21.20 -7.07
C GLU A 124 -5.07 21.85 -8.24
N LEU A 125 -5.51 21.03 -9.19
CA LEU A 125 -6.31 21.44 -10.35
C LEU A 125 -7.76 20.96 -10.14
N GLY A 126 -8.52 21.76 -9.39
CA GLY A 126 -9.86 21.37 -8.92
C GLY A 126 -9.82 20.11 -8.02
N ALA A 127 -10.49 19.04 -8.44
CA ALA A 127 -10.48 17.75 -7.77
C ALA A 127 -9.20 16.93 -8.02
N LEU A 128 -8.39 17.32 -9.00
CA LEU A 128 -7.15 16.62 -9.32
C LEU A 128 -6.02 17.03 -8.39
N ARG A 129 -5.18 16.05 -8.05
CA ARG A 129 -3.93 16.18 -7.29
C ARG A 129 -2.82 15.59 -8.14
N VAL A 130 -2.04 16.47 -8.77
CA VAL A 130 -1.04 16.13 -9.77
C VAL A 130 0.35 16.43 -9.22
N PHE A 131 1.27 15.48 -9.29
CA PHE A 131 2.60 15.60 -8.70
C PHE A 131 3.64 14.75 -9.44
N VAL A 132 4.92 15.06 -9.25
CA VAL A 132 6.02 14.30 -9.86
C VAL A 132 6.32 13.07 -9.02
N ILE A 133 6.43 11.92 -9.69
CA ILE A 133 6.81 10.63 -9.12
C ILE A 133 8.16 10.20 -9.70
N GLN A 134 9.11 9.76 -8.84
CA GLN A 134 10.43 9.30 -9.28
C GLN A 134 10.66 7.83 -8.90
N ARG A 135 10.99 6.97 -9.87
CA ARG A 135 11.33 5.56 -9.63
C ARG A 135 12.63 5.22 -10.37
N GLY A 136 13.74 5.25 -9.62
CA GLY A 136 15.09 5.24 -10.19
C GLY A 136 15.35 6.51 -10.99
N GLU A 137 15.83 6.35 -12.23
CA GLU A 137 16.03 7.46 -13.17
C GLU A 137 14.75 7.89 -13.91
N ARG A 138 13.65 7.13 -13.76
CA ARG A 138 12.37 7.45 -14.40
C ARG A 138 11.63 8.51 -13.59
N LEU A 139 11.27 9.61 -14.26
CA LEU A 139 10.35 10.62 -13.75
C LEU A 139 9.01 10.50 -14.46
N GLY A 140 7.92 10.67 -13.72
CA GLY A 140 6.57 10.70 -14.28
C GLY A 140 5.67 11.69 -13.57
N ILE A 141 4.51 11.92 -14.16
CA ILE A 141 3.40 12.64 -13.55
C ILE A 141 2.43 11.61 -12.98
N ARG A 142 2.19 11.69 -11.67
CA ARG A 142 1.13 10.95 -11.00
C ARG A 142 -0.10 11.84 -10.86
N VAL A 143 -1.26 11.29 -11.21
CA VAL A 143 -2.56 11.94 -11.07
C VAL A 143 -3.40 11.18 -10.06
N ARG A 144 -3.91 11.89 -9.06
CA ARG A 144 -5.04 11.47 -8.22
C ARG A 144 -6.27 12.32 -8.56
N ASP A 145 -7.45 11.71 -8.62
CA ASP A 145 -8.75 12.37 -8.72
C ASP A 145 -9.56 12.05 -7.46
N LEU A 146 -9.82 13.07 -6.65
CA LEU A 146 -10.61 12.94 -5.42
C LEU A 146 -12.09 12.62 -5.69
N ASN A 147 -12.56 12.83 -6.93
CA ASN A 147 -13.92 12.51 -7.38
C ASN A 147 -13.97 11.25 -8.24
N SER A 148 -12.92 10.42 -8.27
CA SER A 148 -12.87 9.23 -9.11
C SER A 148 -14.03 8.26 -8.79
N ALA A 149 -14.52 7.55 -9.80
CA ALA A 149 -15.55 6.53 -9.59
C ALA A 149 -15.04 5.39 -8.69
N ALA A 150 -13.73 5.09 -8.74
CA ALA A 150 -13.09 4.11 -7.88
C ALA A 150 -13.11 4.52 -6.39
N ALA A 151 -12.86 5.79 -6.07
CA ALA A 151 -12.95 6.29 -4.70
C ALA A 151 -14.40 6.41 -4.21
N ARG A 152 -15.32 6.91 -5.04
CA ARG A 152 -16.74 7.07 -4.68
C ARG A 152 -17.49 5.75 -4.49
N ASN A 153 -17.21 4.76 -5.33
CA ASN A 153 -17.93 3.47 -5.35
C ASN A 153 -17.14 2.34 -4.68
N TYR A 154 -16.11 2.64 -3.87
CA TYR A 154 -15.31 1.62 -3.20
C TYR A 154 -16.17 0.83 -2.18
N PRO A 155 -16.37 -0.48 -2.37
CA PRO A 155 -17.24 -1.28 -1.50
C PRO A 155 -16.61 -1.62 -0.14
N GLY A 156 -15.35 -1.23 0.08
CA GLY A 156 -14.53 -1.71 1.19
C GLY A 156 -13.76 -2.98 0.84
N PRO A 157 -12.73 -3.34 1.62
CA PRO A 157 -12.05 -4.63 1.50
C PRO A 157 -12.91 -5.75 2.11
N VAL A 158 -12.82 -6.95 1.54
CA VAL A 158 -13.42 -8.15 2.11
C VAL A 158 -12.51 -8.67 3.24
N PHE A 159 -13.10 -8.92 4.41
CA PHE A 159 -12.42 -9.56 5.53
C PHE A 159 -12.95 -10.98 5.72
N PHE A 160 -12.06 -11.91 6.05
CA PHE A 160 -12.48 -13.18 6.64
C PHE A 160 -13.10 -12.94 8.03
N PRO A 161 -14.00 -13.82 8.51
CA PRO A 161 -14.46 -13.80 9.89
C PRO A 161 -13.27 -13.80 10.85
N LEU A 162 -13.39 -13.07 11.96
CA LEU A 162 -12.32 -13.01 12.95
C LEU A 162 -12.20 -14.36 13.67
N ASP A 163 -11.13 -15.09 13.39
CA ASP A 163 -10.78 -16.35 14.03
C ASP A 163 -9.50 -16.21 14.85
N MET A 164 -9.62 -16.41 16.15
CA MET A 164 -8.53 -16.29 17.11
C MET A 164 -7.50 -17.43 17.03
N ASN A 165 -7.77 -18.52 16.29
CA ASN A 165 -6.75 -19.50 15.90
C ASN A 165 -5.59 -18.85 15.13
N TYR A 166 -5.87 -17.81 14.35
CA TYR A 166 -4.88 -17.10 13.54
C TYR A 166 -4.17 -15.97 14.32
N ARG A 167 -4.55 -15.72 15.59
CA ARG A 167 -3.84 -14.82 16.50
C ARG A 167 -2.81 -15.60 17.31
N VAL A 168 -1.69 -15.92 16.66
CA VAL A 168 -0.59 -16.69 17.23
C VAL A 168 0.44 -15.80 17.95
N THR A 169 1.07 -16.33 19.01
CA THR A 169 2.33 -15.80 19.55
C THR A 169 3.48 -16.39 18.75
N ALA A 170 4.43 -15.56 18.33
CA ALA A 170 5.57 -15.95 17.53
C ALA A 170 6.90 -15.53 18.18
N THR A 171 7.96 -16.29 17.92
CA THR A 171 9.34 -15.94 18.25
C THR A 171 9.96 -15.23 17.05
N PHE A 172 10.44 -14.00 17.23
CA PHE A 172 11.22 -13.30 16.21
C PHE A 172 12.71 -13.62 16.38
N VAL A 173 13.35 -14.04 15.29
CA VAL A 173 14.79 -14.30 15.21
C VAL A 173 15.40 -13.26 14.27
N PRO A 174 16.18 -12.29 14.77
CA PRO A 174 16.80 -11.27 13.92
C PRO A 174 17.75 -11.86 12.87
N SER A 175 17.82 -11.22 11.71
CA SER A 175 18.76 -11.55 10.63
C SER A 175 20.20 -11.17 11.01
N ASP A 176 21.18 -11.83 10.39
CA ASP A 176 22.59 -11.42 10.45
C ASP A 176 22.93 -10.31 9.43
N GLY A 177 21.92 -9.82 8.69
CA GLY A 177 22.04 -8.75 7.70
C GLY A 177 22.65 -9.18 6.36
N LYS A 178 23.00 -10.46 6.17
CA LYS A 178 23.70 -10.94 4.95
C LYS A 178 22.78 -11.52 3.88
N LYS A 179 21.50 -11.71 4.20
CA LYS A 179 20.48 -12.26 3.28
C LYS A 179 19.60 -11.14 2.74
N ALA A 180 19.26 -11.25 1.45
CA ALA A 180 18.20 -10.48 0.81
C ALA A 180 17.23 -11.44 0.12
N VAL A 181 16.02 -10.98 -0.17
CA VAL A 181 15.06 -11.66 -1.04
C VAL A 181 14.73 -10.76 -2.23
N ASP A 182 14.62 -11.38 -3.40
CA ASP A 182 14.26 -10.67 -4.63
C ASP A 182 12.75 -10.39 -4.65
N VAL A 183 12.38 -9.11 -4.59
CA VAL A 183 10.98 -8.66 -4.61
C VAL A 183 10.67 -8.08 -6.00
N PRO A 184 9.85 -8.77 -6.82
CA PRO A 184 9.38 -8.23 -8.09
C PRO A 184 8.29 -7.18 -7.83
N ASN A 185 8.36 -6.05 -8.53
CA ASN A 185 7.31 -5.05 -8.54
C ASN A 185 6.35 -5.23 -9.74
N VAL A 186 5.23 -4.51 -9.75
CA VAL A 186 4.21 -4.58 -10.82
C VAL A 186 4.66 -4.03 -12.19
N LEU A 187 5.85 -3.42 -12.26
CA LEU A 187 6.47 -2.95 -13.50
C LEU A 187 7.46 -3.98 -14.08
N GLY A 188 7.67 -5.11 -13.40
CA GLY A 188 8.63 -6.15 -13.78
C GLY A 188 10.06 -5.89 -13.32
N ASP A 189 10.33 -4.79 -12.60
CA ASP A 189 11.64 -4.59 -11.97
C ASP A 189 11.76 -5.52 -10.74
N VAL A 190 12.93 -6.11 -10.54
CA VAL A 190 13.26 -6.91 -9.34
C VAL A 190 14.19 -6.08 -8.45
N THR A 191 13.85 -5.96 -7.17
CA THR A 191 14.65 -5.22 -6.18
C THR A 191 15.00 -6.13 -5.02
N PRO A 192 16.29 -6.25 -4.64
CA PRO A 192 16.67 -7.03 -3.47
C PRO A 192 16.26 -6.29 -2.18
N ALA A 193 15.38 -6.91 -1.38
CA ALA A 193 14.97 -6.42 -0.07
C ALA A 193 15.79 -7.12 1.03
N PRO A 194 16.45 -6.40 1.96
CA PRO A 194 17.14 -7.00 3.08
C PRO A 194 16.20 -7.84 3.95
N VAL A 195 16.62 -9.06 4.29
CA VAL A 195 15.93 -9.88 5.29
C VAL A 195 16.23 -9.29 6.66
N VAL A 196 15.20 -8.87 7.38
CA VAL A 196 15.32 -8.29 8.74
C VAL A 196 15.25 -9.37 9.83
N GLY A 197 14.64 -10.52 9.53
CA GLY A 197 14.64 -11.69 10.41
C GLY A 197 13.61 -12.72 10.00
N GLU A 198 13.37 -13.70 10.87
CA GLU A 198 12.39 -14.76 10.68
C GLU A 198 11.40 -14.76 11.85
N VAL A 199 10.14 -15.04 11.56
CA VAL A 199 9.03 -15.15 12.53
C VAL A 199 8.62 -16.62 12.61
N HIS A 200 8.91 -17.25 13.74
CA HIS A 200 8.69 -18.68 14.00
C HIS A 200 7.48 -18.87 14.91
N PHE A 201 6.48 -19.65 14.48
CA PHE A 201 5.22 -19.84 15.23
C PHE A 201 4.57 -21.18 14.92
N LYS A 202 3.55 -21.54 15.70
CA LYS A 202 2.75 -22.74 15.47
C LYS A 202 1.33 -22.37 15.08
N LEU A 203 0.81 -22.97 14.00
CA LEU A 203 -0.57 -22.79 13.53
C LEU A 203 -1.14 -24.15 13.14
N ASN A 204 -2.36 -24.48 13.58
CA ASN A 204 -3.02 -25.76 13.30
C ASN A 204 -2.15 -27.01 13.59
N GLY A 205 -1.31 -26.92 14.64
CA GLY A 205 -0.40 -28.00 15.04
C GLY A 205 0.88 -28.12 14.19
N GLN A 206 1.07 -27.29 13.17
CA GLN A 206 2.28 -27.24 12.33
C GLN A 206 3.18 -26.09 12.77
N ASP A 207 4.49 -26.34 12.85
CA ASP A 207 5.50 -25.31 13.06
C ASP A 207 5.80 -24.64 11.72
N LEU A 208 5.73 -23.30 11.69
CA LEU A 208 5.82 -22.46 10.51
C LEU A 208 6.85 -21.34 10.72
N THR A 209 7.50 -20.96 9.62
CA THR A 209 8.45 -19.85 9.57
C THR A 209 8.05 -18.89 8.46
N LEU A 210 7.99 -17.59 8.76
CA LEU A 210 7.89 -16.52 7.78
C LEU A 210 9.17 -15.69 7.77
N THR A 211 9.80 -15.56 6.60
CA THR A 211 10.91 -14.63 6.40
C THR A 211 10.38 -13.21 6.31
N SER A 212 10.80 -12.35 7.24
CA SER A 212 10.49 -10.93 7.23
C SER A 212 11.59 -10.18 6.48
N PHE A 213 11.19 -9.36 5.51
CA PHE A 213 12.05 -8.44 4.77
C PHE A 213 11.48 -7.03 4.87
N GLU A 214 12.33 -6.03 4.66
CA GLU A 214 11.90 -4.63 4.77
C GLU A 214 10.86 -4.30 3.69
N GLY A 215 9.64 -3.96 4.12
CA GLY A 215 8.57 -3.46 3.26
C GLY A 215 8.51 -1.94 3.30
N ASP A 216 8.05 -1.32 2.22
CA ASP A 216 8.01 0.15 2.06
C ASP A 216 7.08 0.81 3.09
N GLN A 217 7.62 1.19 4.26
CA GLN A 217 6.87 1.85 5.34
C GLN A 217 6.68 3.35 5.10
N LYS A 218 6.06 3.69 3.98
CA LYS A 218 5.52 5.03 3.72
C LYS A 218 4.08 4.94 3.20
N GLU A 219 3.18 4.70 4.16
CA GLU A 219 1.71 4.80 4.04
C GLU A 219 1.04 3.73 3.16
N GLY A 220 0.55 2.67 3.81
CA GLY A 220 -0.37 1.67 3.26
C GLY A 220 -1.67 1.57 4.05
#